data_AF-A0A957L2Y2-F1
#
_entry.id   AF-A0A957L2Y2-F1
#
_cell.length_a   1.000
_cell.length_b   1.000
_cell.length_c   1.000
_cell.angle_alpha   90.00
_cell.angle_beta   90.00
_cell.angle_gamma   90.00
#
_symmetry.space_group_name_H-M   'P 1'
#
loop_
_entity.id
_entity.type
_entity.pdbx_description
1 polymer ?
#
loop_
_entity_poly.entity_id
_entity_poly.type
_entity_poly.pdbx_seq_one_letter_code
_entity_poly.pdbx_strand_id
1 'polypeptide(L)'
;ARGVLGCTGTPPEILEQLLALSGASTAVLTLGEEGLIGSEGGVVIEVAARPVHTIDRLGAGDAMAAGVLHGLLAGDFKQGLHYGVMMAALALTQHGDIVITSATELEMLMAAAGSSISR
;
A
#
# COMPACT_ATOMS: atom_id res chain seq x y z
N ALA A 1 4.10 12.76 -6.39
CA ALA A 1 5.22 12.65 -7.35
C ALA A 1 5.22 13.79 -8.37
N ARG A 2 4.25 13.87 -9.29
CA ARG A 2 4.22 14.89 -10.38
C ARG A 2 4.39 16.34 -9.91
N GLY A 3 3.53 16.82 -9.02
CA GLY A 3 3.50 18.24 -8.62
C GLY A 3 4.59 18.69 -7.65
N VAL A 4 5.35 17.76 -7.06
CA VAL A 4 6.35 18.07 -6.01
C VAL A 4 7.75 17.66 -6.43
N LEU A 5 7.89 16.50 -7.06
CA LEU A 5 9.17 15.90 -7.44
C LEU A 5 9.42 15.95 -8.96
N GLY A 6 8.47 16.46 -9.74
CA GLY A 6 8.61 16.60 -11.19
C GLY A 6 8.56 15.28 -11.98
N CYS A 7 8.31 14.13 -11.34
CA CYS A 7 8.24 12.85 -12.04
C CYS A 7 7.02 12.79 -12.96
N THR A 8 7.15 12.30 -14.20
CA THR A 8 6.04 12.23 -15.18
C THR A 8 5.99 10.86 -15.87
N GLY A 9 4.92 10.60 -16.64
CA GLY A 9 4.72 9.32 -17.33
C GLY A 9 3.74 8.36 -16.63
N THR A 10 3.84 7.09 -17.01
CA THR A 10 3.13 5.94 -16.44
C THR A 10 3.61 5.66 -15.00
N PRO A 11 2.85 4.92 -14.19
CA PRO A 11 3.28 4.60 -12.83
C PRO A 11 4.64 3.90 -12.72
N PRO A 12 4.99 2.90 -13.56
CA PRO A 12 6.33 2.31 -13.56
C PRO A 12 7.43 3.32 -13.89
N GLU A 13 7.22 4.21 -14.87
CA GLU A 13 8.20 5.26 -15.23
C GLU A 13 8.40 6.26 -14.09
N ILE A 14 7.32 6.62 -13.38
CA ILE A 14 7.41 7.47 -12.19
C ILE A 14 8.19 6.77 -11.09
N LEU A 15 7.95 5.48 -10.88
CA LEU A 15 8.63 4.69 -9.85
C LEU A 15 10.14 4.62 -10.12
N GLU A 16 10.54 4.40 -11.38
CA GLU A 16 11.95 4.43 -11.81
C GLU A 16 12.57 5.81 -11.57
N GLN A 17 11.87 6.89 -11.93
CA GLN A 17 12.33 8.25 -11.65
C GLN A 17 12.50 8.52 -10.15
N LEU A 18 11.59 8.02 -9.31
CA LEU A 18 11.68 8.18 -7.85
C LEU A 18 12.91 7.45 -7.28
N LEU A 19 13.20 6.23 -7.76
CA LEU A 19 14.39 5.49 -7.36
C LEU A 19 15.67 6.23 -7.79
N ALA A 20 15.73 6.70 -9.04
CA ALA A 20 16.88 7.45 -9.56
C ALA A 20 17.11 8.77 -8.82
N LEU A 21 16.04 9.51 -8.49
CA LEU A 21 16.12 10.79 -7.78
C LEU A 21 16.54 10.64 -6.31
N SER A 22 16.10 9.57 -5.65
CA SER A 22 16.34 9.35 -4.22
C SER A 22 17.62 8.56 -3.92
N GLY A 23 18.09 7.74 -4.87
CA GLY A 23 19.14 6.75 -4.64
C GLY A 23 18.69 5.57 -3.76
N ALA A 24 17.39 5.44 -3.48
CA ALA A 24 16.85 4.33 -2.72
C ALA A 24 16.81 3.05 -3.56
N SER A 25 16.96 1.90 -2.89
CA SER A 25 16.78 0.58 -3.51
C SER A 25 15.31 0.15 -3.63
N THR A 26 14.43 0.85 -2.91
CA THR A 26 13.02 0.50 -2.76
C THR A 26 12.16 1.75 -2.86
N ALA A 27 11.06 1.67 -3.60
CA ALA A 27 10.08 2.74 -3.72
C ALA A 27 8.67 2.14 -3.80
N VAL A 28 7.68 2.87 -3.28
CA VAL A 28 6.26 2.53 -3.39
C VAL A 28 5.48 3.77 -3.79
N LEU A 29 4.56 3.61 -4.73
CA LEU A 29 3.69 4.64 -5.27
C LEU A 29 2.24 4.17 -5.18
N THR A 30 1.41 4.96 -4.50
CA THR A 30 -0.04 4.74 -4.52
C THR A 30 -0.63 5.11 -5.90
N LEU A 31 -1.58 4.31 -6.35
CA LEU A 31 -2.41 4.53 -7.53
C LEU A 31 -3.83 4.97 -7.13
N GLY A 32 -4.02 5.45 -5.89
CA GLY A 32 -5.33 5.81 -5.37
C GLY A 32 -6.25 4.60 -5.24
N GLU A 33 -7.43 4.69 -5.85
CA GLU A 33 -8.46 3.63 -5.80
C GLU A 33 -8.10 2.40 -6.66
N GLU A 34 -7.03 2.47 -7.47
CA GLU A 34 -6.53 1.35 -8.25
C GLU A 34 -5.57 0.45 -7.45
N GLY A 35 -4.97 0.96 -6.36
CA GLY A 35 -4.07 0.20 -5.49
C GLY A 35 -2.71 0.86 -5.32
N LEU A 36 -1.65 0.08 -5.45
CA LEU A 36 -0.28 0.57 -5.35
C LEU A 36 0.68 -0.24 -6.22
N ILE A 37 1.77 0.41 -6.62
CA ILE A 37 2.90 -0.19 -7.31
C ILE A 37 4.17 0.01 -6.47
N GLY A 38 4.98 -1.03 -6.35
CA GLY A 38 6.22 -1.02 -5.59
C GLY A 38 7.37 -1.61 -6.40
N SER A 39 8.59 -1.17 -6.09
CA SER A 39 9.81 -1.74 -6.63
C SER A 39 10.81 -1.96 -5.51
N GLU A 40 11.41 -3.14 -5.48
CA GLU A 40 12.53 -3.49 -4.60
C GLU A 40 13.60 -4.20 -5.44
N GLY A 41 14.84 -3.71 -5.41
CA GLY A 41 15.95 -4.35 -6.13
C GLY A 41 15.73 -4.45 -7.65
N GLY A 42 14.92 -3.56 -8.22
CA GLY A 42 14.54 -3.56 -9.64
C GLY A 42 13.36 -4.46 -10.00
N VAL A 43 12.80 -5.21 -9.05
CA VAL A 43 11.58 -6.00 -9.26
C VAL A 43 10.36 -5.14 -9.01
N VAL A 44 9.57 -4.90 -10.05
CA VAL A 44 8.33 -4.11 -9.99
C VAL A 44 7.14 -5.04 -9.74
N ILE A 45 6.29 -4.67 -8.78
CA ILE A 45 5.09 -5.41 -8.38
C ILE A 45 3.94 -4.43 -8.25
N GLU A 46 2.81 -4.77 -8.85
CA GLU A 46 1.55 -4.02 -8.72
C GLU A 46 0.53 -4.85 -7.94
N VAL A 47 -0.16 -4.20 -7.01
CA VAL A 47 -1.21 -4.82 -6.20
C VAL A 47 -2.46 -3.94 -6.29
N ALA A 48 -3.52 -4.54 -6.82
CA ALA A 48 -4.82 -3.89 -6.95
C ALA A 48 -5.40 -3.53 -5.58
N ALA A 49 -6.11 -2.41 -5.50
CA ALA A 49 -6.84 -2.02 -4.29
C ALA A 49 -7.91 -3.06 -3.91
N ARG A 50 -8.22 -3.13 -2.62
CA ARG A 50 -9.40 -3.89 -2.17
C ARG A 50 -10.64 -3.01 -2.27
N PRO A 51 -11.70 -3.48 -2.96
CA PRO A 51 -12.94 -2.73 -3.06
C PRO A 51 -13.61 -2.68 -1.68
N VAL A 52 -13.81 -1.47 -1.17
CA VAL A 52 -14.47 -1.21 0.11
C VAL A 52 -15.40 -0.02 0.01
N HIS A 53 -16.42 0.01 0.87
CA HIS A 53 -17.23 1.21 1.04
C HIS A 53 -16.48 2.21 1.95
N THR A 54 -16.03 3.32 1.37
CA THR A 54 -15.31 4.35 2.13
C THR A 54 -16.23 5.08 3.12
N ILE A 55 -15.82 5.09 4.39
CA ILE A 55 -16.44 5.85 5.47
C ILE A 55 -15.64 7.13 5.73
N ASP A 56 -14.32 7.00 5.89
CA ASP A 56 -13.37 8.10 6.09
C ASP A 56 -12.11 7.83 5.27
N ARG A 57 -11.40 8.87 4.81
CA ARG A 57 -10.15 8.75 4.04
C ARG A 57 -8.90 9.05 4.87
N LEU A 58 -9.07 9.60 6.07
CA LEU A 58 -7.95 10.01 6.90
C LEU A 58 -7.10 8.80 7.31
N GLY A 59 -5.77 8.95 7.27
CA GLY A 59 -4.83 7.90 7.68
C GLY A 59 -4.66 6.72 6.71
N ALA A 60 -5.40 6.65 5.59
CA ALA A 60 -5.28 5.53 4.66
C ALA A 60 -3.87 5.37 4.06
N GLY A 61 -3.18 6.49 3.80
CA GLY A 61 -1.79 6.48 3.33
C GLY A 61 -0.80 6.00 4.40
N ASP A 62 -0.99 6.42 5.65
CA ASP A 62 -0.14 6.01 6.78
C ASP A 62 -0.35 4.53 7.11
N ALA A 63 -1.59 4.05 7.08
CA ALA A 63 -1.93 2.65 7.24
C ALA A 63 -1.32 1.80 6.12
N MET A 64 -1.40 2.26 4.86
CA MET A 64 -0.74 1.61 3.73
C MET A 64 0.77 1.49 3.97
N ALA A 65 1.42 2.61 4.33
CA ALA A 65 2.85 2.62 4.59
C ALA A 65 3.22 1.67 5.74
N ALA A 66 2.44 1.61 6.81
CA ALA A 66 2.64 0.68 7.92
C ALA A 66 2.58 -0.79 7.46
N GLY A 67 1.61 -1.15 6.62
CA GLY A 67 1.50 -2.51 6.05
C GLY A 67 2.69 -2.87 5.15
N VAL A 68 3.11 -1.94 4.29
CA VAL A 68 4.30 -2.13 3.42
C VAL A 68 5.56 -2.32 4.26
N LEU A 69 5.78 -1.43 5.23
CA LEU A 69 6.95 -1.50 6.11
C LEU A 69 6.96 -2.78 6.93
N HIS A 70 5.80 -3.27 7.38
CA HIS A 70 5.71 -4.52 8.12
C HIS A 70 6.27 -5.70 7.32
N GLY A 71 5.85 -5.87 6.06
CA GLY A 71 6.36 -6.94 5.20
C GLY A 71 7.81 -6.73 4.78
N LEU A 72 8.19 -5.48 4.47
CA LEU A 72 9.57 -5.13 4.13
C LEU A 72 10.56 -5.49 5.26
N LEU A 73 10.22 -5.14 6.51
CA LEU A 73 11.05 -5.45 7.68
C LEU A 73 11.07 -6.96 7.99
N ALA A 74 10.06 -7.71 7.55
CA ALA A 74 10.04 -9.17 7.61
C ALA A 74 10.80 -9.85 6.46
N GLY A 75 11.31 -9.08 5.49
CA GLY A 75 12.04 -9.59 4.32
C GLY A 75 11.14 -10.12 3.19
N ASP A 76 9.85 -9.80 3.20
CA ASP A 76 8.90 -10.13 2.13
C ASP A 76 8.18 -8.86 1.65
N PHE A 77 8.85 -8.12 0.77
CA PHE A 77 8.32 -6.89 0.20
C PHE A 77 7.00 -7.11 -0.55
N LYS A 78 6.88 -8.22 -1.29
CA LYS A 78 5.66 -8.56 -2.03
C LYS A 78 4.48 -8.69 -1.07
N GLN A 79 4.66 -9.44 0.01
CA GLN A 79 3.64 -9.56 1.04
C GLN A 79 3.37 -8.21 1.73
N GLY A 80 4.40 -7.40 1.93
CA GLY A 80 4.26 -6.01 2.39
C GLY A 80 3.31 -5.17 1.53
N LEU A 81 3.41 -5.25 0.20
CA LEU A 81 2.49 -4.55 -0.70
C LEU A 81 1.03 -5.01 -0.51
N HIS A 82 0.82 -6.31 -0.31
CA HIS A 82 -0.50 -6.86 -0.02
C HIS A 82 -1.05 -6.40 1.34
N TYR A 83 -0.21 -6.36 2.38
CA TYR A 83 -0.58 -5.77 3.67
C TYR A 83 -0.89 -4.28 3.55
N GLY A 84 -0.12 -3.52 2.76
CA GLY A 84 -0.37 -2.11 2.53
C GLY A 84 -1.76 -1.84 1.96
N VAL A 85 -2.17 -2.62 0.94
CA VAL A 85 -3.53 -2.52 0.40
C VAL A 85 -4.59 -2.88 1.45
N MET A 86 -4.37 -3.93 2.25
CA MET A 86 -5.33 -4.33 3.28
C MET A 86 -5.46 -3.28 4.39
N MET A 87 -4.34 -2.73 4.85
CA MET A 87 -4.33 -1.69 5.88
C MET A 87 -4.99 -0.39 5.39
N ALA A 88 -4.77 -0.01 4.13
CA ALA A 88 -5.49 1.09 3.51
C ALA A 88 -7.00 0.83 3.49
N ALA A 89 -7.41 -0.38 3.08
CA ALA A 89 -8.82 -0.77 3.06
C ALA A 89 -9.45 -0.73 4.45
N LEU A 90 -8.75 -1.20 5.49
CA LEU A 90 -9.22 -1.12 6.87
C LEU A 90 -9.41 0.33 7.32
N ALA A 91 -8.43 1.20 7.10
CA ALA A 91 -8.52 2.62 7.40
C ALA A 91 -9.74 3.27 6.73
N LEU A 92 -9.99 2.92 5.45
CA LEU A 92 -11.12 3.45 4.69
C LEU A 92 -12.49 3.02 5.23
N THR A 93 -12.58 1.95 6.02
CA THR A 93 -13.84 1.35 6.52
C THR A 93 -14.17 1.70 7.97
N GLN A 94 -13.49 2.67 8.56
CA GLN A 94 -13.72 3.11 9.92
C GLN A 94 -13.73 4.64 10.03
N HIS A 95 -14.19 5.15 11.18
CA HIS A 95 -14.06 6.58 11.49
C HIS A 95 -12.73 6.83 12.20
N GLY A 96 -12.05 7.92 11.83
CA GLY A 96 -10.76 8.29 12.41
C GLY A 96 -9.57 7.67 11.66
N ASP A 97 -8.38 8.10 12.04
CA ASP A 97 -7.12 7.92 11.31
C ASP A 97 -6.27 6.74 11.80
N ILE A 98 -6.51 6.25 13.02
CA ILE A 98 -5.71 5.17 13.63
C ILE A 98 -6.35 3.81 13.36
N VAL A 99 -5.69 2.99 12.55
CA VAL A 99 -6.01 1.56 12.42
C VAL A 99 -5.42 0.80 13.61
N ILE A 100 -6.29 0.30 14.49
CA ILE A 100 -5.89 -0.56 15.60
C ILE A 100 -6.09 -2.01 15.14
N THR A 101 -4.99 -2.69 14.82
CA THR A 101 -4.99 -4.11 14.47
C THR A 101 -3.69 -4.79 14.86
N SER A 102 -3.72 -6.11 14.98
CA SER A 102 -2.55 -6.96 15.19
C SER A 102 -2.10 -7.65 13.89
N ALA A 103 -0.84 -8.11 13.84
CA ALA A 103 -0.35 -8.91 12.73
C ALA A 103 -1.21 -10.17 12.50
N THR A 104 -1.64 -10.83 13.57
CA THR A 104 -2.51 -12.01 13.49
C THR A 104 -3.86 -11.69 12.86
N GLU A 105 -4.49 -10.58 13.23
CA GLU A 105 -5.76 -10.15 12.61
C GLU A 105 -5.57 -9.80 11.14
N LEU A 106 -4.49 -9.11 10.80
CA LEU A 106 -4.17 -8.77 9.42
C LEU A 106 -4.03 -10.03 8.55
N GLU A 107 -3.34 -11.06 9.06
CA GLU A 107 -3.21 -12.35 8.37
C GLU A 107 -4.55 -13.08 8.20
N MET A 108 -5.37 -13.10 9.26
CA MET A 108 -6.71 -13.68 9.19
C MET A 108 -7.58 -12.98 8.15
N LEU A 109 -7.52 -11.64 8.09
CA LEU A 109 -8.24 -10.85 7.10
C LEU A 109 -7.72 -11.13 5.68
N MET A 110 -6.41 -11.26 5.51
CA MET A 110 -5.79 -11.60 4.22
C MET A 110 -6.23 -12.97 3.73
N ALA A 111 -6.34 -13.96 4.62
CA ALA A 111 -6.85 -15.30 4.32
C ALA A 111 -8.36 -15.30 4.06
N ALA A 112 -9.13 -14.50 4.81
CA ALA A 112 -10.58 -14.41 4.70
C ALA A 112 -11.05 -13.67 3.44
N ALA A 113 -10.20 -12.86 2.80
CA ALA A 113 -10.60 -11.96 1.72
C ALA A 113 -10.96 -12.63 0.38
N GLY A 114 -11.19 -13.96 0.35
CA GLY A 114 -12.05 -14.62 -0.63
C GLY A 114 -13.56 -14.49 -0.33
N SER A 115 -13.91 -13.96 0.84
CA SER A 115 -15.27 -13.65 1.30
C SER A 115 -15.30 -12.18 1.76
N SER A 116 -16.35 -11.46 1.39
CA SER A 116 -16.50 -10.01 1.61
C SER A 116 -16.17 -9.58 3.05
N ILE A 117 -15.34 -8.54 3.20
CA ILE A 117 -15.02 -7.93 4.49
C ILE A 117 -16.27 -7.15 4.96
N SER A 118 -17.03 -7.72 5.89
CA SER A 118 -18.02 -6.95 6.68
C SER A 118 -17.60 -7.01 8.14
N ARG A 119 -17.48 -5.84 8.77
CA ARG A 119 -17.30 -5.71 10.22
C ARG A 119 -18.65 -5.54 10.90
#